data_AF-A0A7W0TS45-F1
#
_entry.id   AF-A0A7W0TS45-F1
#
_cell.length_a   1.000
_cell.length_b   1.000
_cell.length_c   1.000
_cell.angle_alpha   90.00
_cell.angle_beta   90.00
_cell.angle_gamma   90.00
#
_symmetry.space_group_name_H-M   'P 1'
#
loop_
_entity.id
_entity.type
_entity.pdbx_description
1 polymer ?
#
loop_
_entity_poly.entity_id
_entity_poly.type
_entity_poly.pdbx_seq_one_letter_code
_entity_poly.pdbx_strand_id
1 'polypeptide(L)'
;RRIERRLADGELLAVAATSALELGIDIGSLDAAVLTGYPGTRASMWQQAGRSGRRTEGSLAMLVAQDDPLDQYLVHHPEDLFDKPAEDAVIDPENPYVLEPHLRCAARELPITDEDHAYFGPEASAALERMGERGELARRRNAWHDAGRESPHRQVDVRAGAGSVYTIVNRATGEVIGTADEHRAFATLHPGAVYLHMGEQFLVRELHLSRGVAAVESADPDYYTQARDVTDIEIVEELEGWSLGDVGVSFGSVLVTDQVVGFVRKLVSTNEVMDEETLALPPQHLQTRALWLTIPGRVISKAAVTPRQLPGAIHAAEHAAIGLMPLIATCDRWDLGGVSTPLHPDTGLTTIFIHDAYPGGAGISERGFRHIERLLHATLETIRQCPCSLGCPSCVQSPKCGNGNEPLDKPAAASLLAAILGITWG
;
A
#
# COMPACT_ATOMS: atom_id res chain seq x y z
N ARG A 1 24.65 -16.64 2.10
CA ARG A 1 25.76 -17.59 1.79
C ARG A 1 26.21 -18.47 2.97
N ARG A 2 26.69 -17.94 4.11
CA ARG A 2 27.10 -18.81 5.25
C ARG A 2 25.91 -19.56 5.86
N ILE A 3 24.79 -18.88 6.07
CA ILE A 3 23.55 -19.46 6.61
C ILE A 3 23.02 -20.54 5.66
N GLU A 4 22.90 -20.23 4.37
CA GLU A 4 22.47 -21.17 3.31
C GLU A 4 23.27 -22.48 3.33
N ARG A 5 24.61 -22.41 3.35
CA ARG A 5 25.45 -23.62 3.37
C ARG A 5 25.20 -24.47 4.61
N ARG A 6 25.21 -23.84 5.79
CA ARG A 6 25.00 -24.56 7.05
C ARG A 6 23.61 -25.20 7.14
N LEU A 7 22.61 -24.60 6.49
CA LEU A 7 21.27 -25.19 6.37
C LEU A 7 21.27 -26.38 5.40
N ALA A 8 21.90 -26.23 4.23
CA ALA A 8 22.01 -27.31 3.24
C ALA A 8 22.83 -28.52 3.75
N ASP A 9 23.88 -28.27 4.54
CA ASP A 9 24.76 -29.27 5.15
C ASP A 9 24.16 -29.92 6.42
N GLY A 10 22.99 -29.43 6.88
CA GLY A 10 22.31 -29.95 8.09
C GLY A 10 22.93 -29.52 9.42
N GLU A 11 23.87 -28.57 9.42
CA GLU A 11 24.45 -27.99 10.64
C GLU A 11 23.49 -27.02 11.36
N LEU A 12 22.54 -26.43 10.63
CA LEU A 12 21.46 -25.61 11.16
C LEU A 12 20.15 -26.38 11.13
N LEU A 13 19.51 -26.49 12.29
CA LEU A 13 18.22 -27.16 12.44
C LEU A 13 17.06 -26.35 11.84
N ALA A 14 17.12 -25.02 11.93
CA ALA A 14 16.07 -24.12 11.50
C ALA A 14 16.64 -22.76 11.10
N VAL A 15 15.88 -22.03 10.27
CA VAL A 15 16.14 -20.64 9.91
C VAL A 15 14.83 -19.85 9.99
N ALA A 16 14.87 -18.68 10.64
CA ALA A 16 13.83 -17.67 10.52
C ALA A 16 14.27 -16.66 9.45
N ALA A 17 13.40 -16.37 8.49
CA ALA A 17 13.71 -15.49 7.39
C ALA A 17 12.47 -14.71 6.93
N THR A 18 12.73 -13.61 6.23
CA THR A 18 11.71 -12.89 5.47
C THR A 18 11.47 -13.57 4.11
N SER A 19 10.66 -12.95 3.25
CA SER A 19 10.48 -13.34 1.84
C SER A 19 11.79 -13.42 1.03
N ALA A 20 12.93 -12.99 1.60
CA ALA A 20 14.25 -13.19 1.01
C ALA A 20 14.58 -14.67 0.67
N LEU A 21 13.99 -15.65 1.37
CA LEU A 21 14.12 -17.08 1.04
C LEU A 21 13.07 -17.60 0.05
N GLU A 22 12.14 -16.77 -0.42
CA GLU A 22 11.23 -17.10 -1.53
C GLU A 22 11.98 -17.14 -2.87
N LEU A 23 13.02 -16.31 -3.02
CA LEU A 23 13.87 -16.37 -4.21
C LEU A 23 14.49 -17.77 -4.35
N GLY A 24 14.72 -18.22 -5.59
CA GLY A 24 15.17 -19.57 -5.97
C GLY A 24 16.56 -20.00 -5.47
N ILE A 25 16.93 -19.60 -4.26
CA ILE A 25 18.12 -20.02 -3.52
C ILE A 25 17.96 -21.49 -3.17
N ASP A 26 18.96 -22.28 -3.53
CA ASP A 26 19.06 -23.68 -3.17
C ASP A 26 19.52 -23.81 -1.71
N ILE A 27 18.55 -23.93 -0.80
CA ILE A 27 18.77 -24.14 0.63
C ILE A 27 18.65 -25.63 1.02
N GLY A 28 18.69 -26.53 0.03
CA GLY A 28 18.39 -27.94 0.24
C GLY A 28 16.90 -28.20 0.46
N SER A 29 16.57 -29.33 1.09
CA SER A 29 15.19 -29.73 1.37
C SER A 29 14.90 -29.63 2.86
N LEU A 30 13.95 -28.78 3.23
CA LEU A 30 13.42 -28.73 4.59
C LEU A 30 12.31 -29.77 4.75
N ASP A 31 12.13 -30.25 5.99
CA ASP A 31 11.05 -31.17 6.32
C ASP A 31 9.76 -30.42 6.68
N ALA A 32 9.89 -29.19 7.19
CA ALA A 32 8.78 -28.33 7.55
C ALA A 32 8.99 -26.87 7.14
N ALA A 33 7.90 -26.20 6.78
CA ALA A 33 7.80 -24.75 6.59
C ALA A 33 6.71 -24.18 7.51
N VAL A 34 7.06 -23.16 8.29
CA VAL A 34 6.12 -22.44 9.16
C VAL A 34 6.00 -21.01 8.64
N LEU A 35 4.83 -20.67 8.12
CA LEU A 35 4.51 -19.34 7.61
C LEU A 35 3.82 -18.56 8.73
N THR A 36 4.40 -17.44 9.14
CA THR A 36 3.85 -16.56 10.18
C THR A 36 3.00 -15.47 9.51
N GLY A 37 1.73 -15.79 9.31
CA GLY A 37 0.78 -14.99 8.55
C GLY A 37 0.79 -15.27 7.06
N TYR A 38 -0.26 -14.84 6.38
CA TYR A 38 -0.34 -14.99 4.93
C TYR A 38 0.61 -13.99 4.23
N PRO A 39 1.46 -14.43 3.29
CA PRO A 39 2.50 -13.59 2.71
C PRO A 39 2.00 -12.61 1.64
N GLY A 40 0.73 -12.19 1.72
CA GLY A 40 0.09 -11.28 0.77
C GLY A 40 -0.43 -11.93 -0.53
N THR A 41 0.23 -12.99 -1.02
CA THR A 41 -0.19 -13.70 -2.25
C THR A 41 -0.16 -15.23 -2.11
N ARG A 42 -1.03 -15.93 -2.84
CA ARG A 42 -1.04 -17.39 -2.92
C ARG A 42 0.21 -17.88 -3.60
N ALA A 43 0.71 -17.15 -4.59
CA ALA A 43 1.99 -17.45 -5.23
C ALA A 43 3.12 -17.51 -4.19
N SER A 44 3.29 -16.48 -3.36
CA SER A 44 4.28 -16.47 -2.28
C SER A 44 4.01 -17.57 -1.25
N MET A 45 2.76 -17.80 -0.85
CA MET A 45 2.43 -18.89 0.08
C MET A 45 2.90 -20.25 -0.45
N TRP A 46 2.57 -20.58 -1.70
CA TRP A 46 2.97 -21.84 -2.33
C TRP A 46 4.49 -21.93 -2.54
N GLN A 47 5.15 -20.81 -2.87
CA GLN A 47 6.61 -20.77 -2.98
C GLN A 47 7.30 -21.01 -1.63
N GLN A 48 6.78 -20.43 -0.54
CA GLN A 48 7.27 -20.65 0.81
C GLN A 48 6.99 -22.09 1.29
N ALA A 49 5.77 -22.59 1.10
CA ALA A 49 5.40 -23.96 1.45
C ALA A 49 6.23 -25.01 0.70
N GLY A 50 6.49 -24.78 -0.60
CA GLY A 50 7.33 -25.63 -1.47
C GLY A 50 8.82 -25.64 -1.14
N ARG A 51 9.26 -24.91 -0.09
CA ARG A 51 10.59 -25.07 0.51
C ARG A 51 10.69 -26.32 1.36
N SER A 52 9.56 -26.84 1.83
CA SER A 52 9.46 -28.14 2.47
C SER A 52 9.10 -29.25 1.47
N GLY A 53 9.51 -30.49 1.74
CA GLY A 53 8.98 -31.67 1.01
C GLY A 53 9.61 -32.01 -0.33
N ARG A 54 10.90 -31.72 -0.52
CA ARG A 54 11.65 -32.12 -1.73
C ARG A 54 12.26 -33.54 -1.65
N ARG A 55 12.14 -34.23 -0.51
CA ARG A 55 12.60 -35.62 -0.27
C ARG A 55 11.41 -36.59 -0.22
N THR A 56 11.68 -37.90 -0.23
CA THR A 56 10.67 -38.97 -0.26
C THR A 56 9.95 -39.23 1.08
N GLU A 57 10.28 -38.49 2.13
CA GLU A 57 9.61 -38.55 3.43
C GLU A 57 8.47 -37.53 3.51
N GLY A 58 7.59 -37.66 4.50
CA GLY A 58 6.48 -36.71 4.70
C GLY A 58 6.99 -35.30 5.04
N SER A 59 6.25 -34.28 4.60
CA SER A 59 6.56 -32.87 4.89
C SER A 59 5.36 -32.14 5.49
N LEU A 60 5.64 -31.03 6.16
CA LEU A 60 4.64 -30.18 6.81
C LEU A 60 4.76 -28.73 6.36
N ALA A 61 3.69 -28.15 5.84
CA ALA A 61 3.55 -26.71 5.71
C ALA A 61 2.45 -26.23 6.66
N MET A 62 2.76 -25.27 7.52
CA MET A 62 1.84 -24.72 8.51
C MET A 62 1.73 -23.21 8.33
N LEU A 63 0.52 -22.72 8.06
CA LEU A 63 0.19 -21.29 8.08
C LEU A 63 -0.36 -20.92 9.46
N VAL A 64 0.35 -20.04 10.17
CA VAL A 64 -0.06 -19.48 11.47
C VAL A 64 -0.62 -18.09 11.24
N ALA A 65 -1.95 -18.01 11.07
CA ALA A 65 -2.66 -16.76 10.84
C ALA A 65 -2.39 -15.72 11.93
N GLN A 66 -2.26 -14.46 11.53
CA GLN A 66 -2.06 -13.31 12.39
C GLN A 66 -3.38 -12.58 12.68
N ASP A 67 -3.32 -11.60 13.59
CA ASP A 67 -4.42 -10.67 13.86
C ASP A 67 -4.58 -9.65 12.72
N ASP A 68 -4.87 -10.16 11.52
CA ASP A 68 -4.99 -9.40 10.28
C ASP A 68 -6.29 -9.73 9.53
N PRO A 69 -7.01 -8.76 8.92
CA PRO A 69 -8.29 -9.04 8.28
C PRO A 69 -8.19 -10.09 7.16
N LEU A 70 -7.10 -10.05 6.39
CA LEU A 70 -6.87 -10.98 5.28
C LEU A 70 -6.65 -12.40 5.78
N ASP A 71 -5.80 -12.56 6.80
CA ASP A 71 -5.53 -13.84 7.43
C ASP A 71 -6.79 -14.46 8.01
N GLN A 72 -7.61 -13.67 8.72
CA GLN A 72 -8.86 -14.16 9.30
C GLN A 72 -9.84 -14.60 8.21
N TYR A 73 -9.97 -13.83 7.13
CA TYR A 73 -10.82 -14.21 6.00
C TYR A 73 -10.38 -15.56 5.42
N LEU A 74 -9.09 -15.72 5.11
CA LEU A 74 -8.56 -16.94 4.50
C LEU A 74 -8.67 -18.18 5.40
N VAL A 75 -8.60 -18.02 6.73
CA VAL A 75 -8.83 -19.13 7.68
C VAL A 75 -10.28 -19.61 7.65
N HIS A 76 -11.24 -18.71 7.49
CA HIS A 76 -12.66 -19.05 7.40
C HIS A 76 -13.11 -19.46 5.98
N HIS A 77 -12.33 -19.10 4.96
CA HIS A 77 -12.57 -19.38 3.54
C HIS A 77 -11.36 -20.09 2.89
N PRO A 78 -11.00 -21.30 3.34
CA PRO A 78 -9.84 -22.00 2.80
C PRO A 78 -9.96 -22.31 1.30
N GLU A 79 -11.17 -22.39 0.74
CA GLU A 79 -11.41 -22.51 -0.69
C GLU A 79 -10.78 -21.37 -1.50
N ASP A 80 -10.72 -20.15 -0.95
CA ASP A 80 -10.09 -19.01 -1.61
C ASP A 80 -8.57 -19.17 -1.70
N LEU A 81 -7.98 -19.97 -0.82
CA LEU A 81 -6.56 -20.29 -0.79
C LEU A 81 -6.21 -21.48 -1.69
N PHE A 82 -7.02 -22.55 -1.65
CA PHE A 82 -6.69 -23.82 -2.29
C PHE A 82 -7.31 -24.02 -3.67
N ASP A 83 -8.51 -23.49 -3.92
CA ASP A 83 -9.27 -23.81 -5.15
C ASP A 83 -9.07 -22.77 -6.25
N LYS A 84 -8.55 -21.58 -5.91
CA LYS A 84 -8.34 -20.49 -6.87
C LYS A 84 -6.91 -20.52 -7.45
N PRO A 85 -6.71 -20.16 -8.75
CA PRO A 85 -5.40 -20.10 -9.38
C PRO A 85 -4.61 -18.87 -8.93
N ALA A 86 -3.27 -18.94 -8.86
CA ALA A 86 -2.40 -17.83 -8.42
C ALA A 86 -2.80 -16.45 -8.99
N GLU A 87 -2.56 -15.39 -8.21
CA GLU A 87 -2.97 -14.03 -8.56
C GLU A 87 -2.32 -13.55 -9.85
N ASP A 88 -3.06 -12.74 -10.61
CA ASP A 88 -2.48 -11.96 -11.70
C ASP A 88 -1.56 -10.88 -11.10
N ALA A 89 -0.39 -10.70 -11.70
CA ALA A 89 0.45 -9.55 -11.40
C ALA A 89 -0.23 -8.28 -11.94
N VAL A 90 -0.47 -7.31 -11.06
CA VAL A 90 -1.03 -6.01 -11.44
C VAL A 90 0.12 -5.09 -11.81
N ILE A 91 0.11 -4.60 -13.04
CA ILE A 91 1.04 -3.59 -13.54
C ILE A 91 0.24 -2.57 -14.38
N ASP A 92 0.65 -1.31 -14.31
CA ASP A 92 0.17 -0.27 -15.20
C ASP A 92 1.33 0.22 -16.09
N PRO A 93 1.52 -0.36 -17.29
CA PRO A 93 2.57 0.08 -18.21
C PRO A 93 2.29 1.46 -18.83
N GLU A 94 1.07 1.98 -18.71
CA GLU A 94 0.64 3.26 -19.25
C GLU A 94 0.78 4.40 -18.23
N ASN A 95 1.13 4.10 -16.97
CA ASN A 95 1.40 5.10 -15.95
C ASN A 95 2.47 6.10 -16.47
N PRO A 96 2.14 7.40 -16.64
CA PRO A 96 3.06 8.38 -17.20
C PRO A 96 4.32 8.60 -16.36
N TYR A 97 4.27 8.35 -15.04
CA TYR A 97 5.42 8.46 -14.14
C TYR A 97 6.44 7.32 -14.33
N VAL A 98 6.05 6.24 -15.01
CA VAL A 98 6.91 5.11 -15.39
C VAL A 98 7.24 5.19 -16.89
N LEU A 99 6.21 5.40 -17.72
CA LEU A 99 6.31 5.41 -19.16
C LEU A 99 7.19 6.55 -19.69
N GLU A 100 6.98 7.80 -19.25
CA GLU A 100 7.74 8.95 -19.78
C GLU A 100 9.25 8.85 -19.50
N PRO A 101 9.71 8.52 -18.26
CA PRO A 101 11.12 8.31 -18.00
C PRO A 101 11.73 7.15 -18.81
N HIS A 102 10.98 6.07 -19.02
CA HIS A 102 11.44 4.95 -19.86
C HIS A 102 11.47 5.29 -21.35
N LEU A 103 10.50 6.05 -21.87
CA LEU A 103 10.53 6.57 -23.24
C LEU A 103 11.75 7.48 -23.45
N ARG A 104 12.13 8.28 -22.45
CA ARG A 104 13.35 9.10 -22.54
C ARG A 104 14.62 8.25 -22.60
N CYS A 105 14.69 7.19 -21.78
CA CYS A 105 15.79 6.21 -21.85
C CYS A 105 15.83 5.54 -23.22
N ALA A 106 14.70 5.04 -23.72
CA ALA A 106 14.60 4.44 -25.05
C ALA A 106 15.04 5.42 -26.15
N ALA A 107 14.56 6.67 -26.14
CA ALA A 107 14.94 7.71 -27.11
C ALA A 107 16.42 8.12 -27.04
N ARG A 108 17.10 7.85 -25.91
CA ARG A 108 18.54 8.03 -25.75
C ARG A 108 19.33 6.88 -26.35
N GLU A 109 18.81 5.66 -26.26
CA GLU A 109 19.42 4.46 -26.82
C GLU A 109 19.25 4.43 -28.34
N LEU A 110 18.02 4.59 -28.82
CA LEU A 110 17.64 4.61 -30.22
C LEU A 110 16.51 5.62 -30.48
N PRO A 111 16.50 6.34 -31.61
CA PRO A 111 15.42 7.25 -31.93
C PRO A 111 14.08 6.51 -32.03
N ILE A 112 13.07 6.97 -31.31
CA ILE A 112 11.73 6.35 -31.28
C ILE A 112 10.96 6.77 -32.52
N THR A 113 10.45 5.80 -33.26
CA THR A 113 9.63 5.97 -34.45
C THR A 113 8.20 5.53 -34.19
N ASP A 114 7.28 5.85 -35.10
CA ASP A 114 5.87 5.44 -34.99
C ASP A 114 5.70 3.91 -34.92
N GLU A 115 6.65 3.12 -35.46
CA GLU A 115 6.63 1.65 -35.39
C GLU A 115 6.85 1.13 -33.95
N ASP A 116 7.56 1.88 -33.12
CA ASP A 116 7.90 1.48 -31.76
C ASP A 116 6.71 1.61 -30.79
N HIS A 117 5.63 2.29 -31.19
CA HIS A 117 4.42 2.45 -30.39
C HIS A 117 3.77 1.10 -30.02
N ALA A 118 4.03 0.05 -30.82
CA ALA A 118 3.59 -1.31 -30.51
C ALA A 118 4.19 -1.88 -29.21
N TYR A 119 5.34 -1.36 -28.74
CA TYR A 119 6.01 -1.82 -27.53
C TYR A 119 5.65 -1.00 -26.28
N PHE A 120 5.36 0.28 -26.46
CA PHE A 120 5.14 1.24 -25.36
C PHE A 120 3.68 1.49 -25.04
N GLY A 121 2.76 0.91 -25.82
CA GLY A 121 1.32 1.04 -25.59
C GLY A 121 0.70 2.29 -26.22
N PRO A 122 -0.63 2.41 -26.16
CA PRO A 122 -1.40 3.46 -26.81
C PRO A 122 -1.06 4.87 -26.30
N GLU A 123 -0.73 5.01 -25.01
CA GLU A 123 -0.36 6.29 -24.39
C GLU A 123 1.00 6.84 -24.82
N ALA A 124 1.83 6.03 -25.47
CA ALA A 124 3.17 6.42 -25.90
C ALA A 124 3.15 7.66 -26.81
N SER A 125 2.18 7.73 -27.73
CA SER A 125 2.08 8.87 -28.65
C SER A 125 1.84 10.18 -27.91
N ALA A 126 0.89 10.18 -26.96
CA ALA A 126 0.57 11.38 -26.19
C ALA A 126 1.73 11.76 -25.25
N ALA A 127 2.39 10.77 -24.64
CA ALA A 127 3.58 10.94 -23.83
C ALA A 127 4.73 11.61 -24.60
N LEU A 128 5.06 11.10 -25.80
CA LEU A 128 6.14 11.64 -26.64
C LEU A 128 5.89 13.10 -27.04
N GLU A 129 4.65 13.44 -27.42
CA GLU A 129 4.28 14.82 -27.76
C GLU A 129 4.42 15.75 -26.53
N ARG A 130 3.88 15.35 -25.35
CA ARG A 130 4.04 16.12 -24.09
C ARG A 130 5.51 16.34 -23.74
N MET A 131 6.34 15.29 -23.83
CA MET A 131 7.78 15.39 -23.56
C MET A 131 8.51 16.27 -24.59
N GLY A 132 8.04 16.27 -25.84
CA GLY A 132 8.50 17.17 -26.89
C GLY A 132 8.20 18.62 -26.59
N GLU A 133 6.98 18.93 -26.13
CA GLU A 133 6.58 20.28 -25.71
C GLU A 133 7.40 20.79 -24.52
N ARG A 134 7.76 19.91 -23.59
CA ARG A 134 8.66 20.23 -22.46
C ARG A 134 10.14 20.34 -22.86
N GLY A 135 10.48 20.03 -24.12
CA GLY A 135 11.84 20.10 -24.65
C GLY A 135 12.76 18.99 -24.16
N GLU A 136 12.21 17.93 -23.56
CA GLU A 136 12.97 16.75 -23.13
C GLU A 136 13.34 15.86 -24.32
N LEU A 137 12.45 15.83 -25.32
CA LEU A 137 12.66 15.16 -26.60
C LEU A 137 12.67 16.16 -27.75
N ALA A 138 13.38 15.82 -28.83
CA ALA A 138 13.38 16.58 -30.07
C ALA A 138 12.98 15.69 -31.24
N ARG A 139 11.98 16.13 -32.01
CA ARG A 139 11.55 15.42 -33.22
C ARG A 139 12.45 15.78 -34.40
N ARG A 140 13.08 14.78 -35.04
CA ARG A 140 13.90 14.94 -36.24
C ARG A 140 13.66 13.76 -37.18
N ARG A 141 13.46 14.03 -38.47
CA ARG A 141 13.25 12.98 -39.50
C ARG A 141 12.17 11.95 -39.11
N ASN A 142 11.05 12.41 -38.54
CA ASN A 142 9.96 11.59 -38.02
C ASN A 142 10.33 10.62 -36.89
N ALA A 143 11.42 10.87 -36.17
CA ALA A 143 11.78 10.14 -34.97
C ALA A 143 11.97 11.10 -33.78
N TRP A 144 11.68 10.62 -32.58
CA TRP A 144 11.94 11.30 -31.32
C TRP A 144 13.33 10.94 -30.82
N HIS A 145 14.11 11.95 -30.47
CA HIS A 145 15.44 11.81 -29.90
C HIS A 145 15.48 12.45 -28.51
N ASP A 146 16.23 11.85 -27.58
CA ASP A 146 16.54 12.54 -26.32
C ASP A 146 17.26 13.86 -26.60
N ALA A 147 16.72 14.95 -26.05
CA ALA A 147 17.30 16.29 -26.13
C ALA A 147 18.13 16.63 -24.87
N GLY A 148 18.15 15.73 -23.88
CA GLY A 148 18.88 15.88 -22.63
C GLY A 148 20.41 15.88 -22.79
N ARG A 149 21.07 16.72 -21.98
CA ARG A 149 22.54 16.70 -21.84
C ARG A 149 23.02 15.54 -20.97
N GLU A 150 22.27 15.26 -19.91
CA GLU A 150 22.56 14.16 -18.98
C GLU A 150 21.85 12.89 -19.39
N SER A 151 22.43 11.75 -19.04
CA SER A 151 21.84 10.44 -19.32
C SER A 151 20.59 10.21 -18.46
N PRO A 152 19.41 9.97 -19.06
CA PRO A 152 18.18 9.68 -18.31
C PRO A 152 18.27 8.41 -17.47
N HIS A 153 19.07 7.41 -17.89
CA HIS A 153 19.24 6.14 -17.17
C HIS A 153 19.68 6.25 -15.70
N ARG A 154 20.30 7.37 -15.29
CA ARG A 154 20.72 7.60 -13.89
C ARG A 154 19.65 8.28 -13.05
N GLN A 155 18.63 8.81 -13.70
CA GLN A 155 17.52 9.55 -13.10
C GLN A 155 16.30 8.63 -12.89
N VAL A 156 16.30 7.44 -13.51
CA VAL A 156 15.25 6.43 -13.37
C VAL A 156 15.66 5.41 -12.33
N ASP A 157 14.92 5.34 -11.23
CA ASP A 157 14.97 4.23 -10.29
C ASP A 157 13.86 3.24 -10.65
N VAL A 158 14.21 1.95 -10.74
CA VAL A 158 13.27 0.87 -11.10
C VAL A 158 12.52 0.35 -9.87
N ARG A 159 12.96 0.72 -8.66
CA ARG A 159 12.46 0.21 -7.38
C ARG A 159 11.92 1.29 -6.45
N ALA A 160 12.48 2.50 -6.51
CA ALA A 160 11.91 3.63 -5.79
C ALA A 160 10.74 4.20 -6.60
N GLY A 161 9.57 4.35 -5.97
CA GLY A 161 8.46 5.11 -6.54
C GLY A 161 8.94 6.50 -6.96
N ALA A 162 8.29 7.10 -7.97
CA ALA A 162 8.65 8.43 -8.45
C ALA A 162 8.64 9.44 -7.28
N GLY A 163 9.80 9.97 -6.88
CA GLY A 163 9.90 10.91 -5.75
C GLY A 163 11.31 11.08 -5.20
N SER A 164 11.48 11.99 -4.24
CA SER A 164 12.78 12.19 -3.56
C SER A 164 13.09 11.00 -2.65
N VAL A 165 14.35 10.61 -2.58
CA VAL A 165 14.83 9.58 -1.63
C VAL A 165 15.55 10.25 -0.48
N TYR A 166 15.14 9.94 0.75
CA TYR A 166 15.76 10.40 1.98
C TYR A 166 16.81 9.41 2.45
N THR A 167 18.05 9.86 2.56
CA THR A 167 19.16 9.05 3.10
C THR A 167 19.18 9.16 4.62
N ILE A 168 19.25 8.02 5.29
CA ILE A 168 19.28 7.92 6.76
C ILE A 168 20.74 7.76 7.19
N VAL A 169 21.25 8.73 7.94
CA VAL A 169 22.67 8.80 8.32
C VAL A 169 22.80 8.82 9.83
N ASN A 170 23.64 7.93 10.37
CA ASN A 170 24.03 7.97 11.77
C ASN A 170 24.88 9.22 12.01
N ARG A 171 24.40 10.14 12.86
CA ARG A 171 25.05 11.41 13.14
C ARG A 171 26.42 11.26 13.82
N ALA A 172 26.60 10.21 14.63
CA ALA A 172 27.82 9.99 15.38
C ALA A 172 28.94 9.36 14.53
N THR A 173 28.59 8.44 13.62
CA THR A 173 29.56 7.68 12.82
C THR A 173 29.69 8.17 11.37
N GLY A 174 28.69 8.89 10.86
CA GLY A 174 28.57 9.25 9.44
C GLY A 174 28.15 8.07 8.55
N GLU A 175 27.83 6.92 9.14
CA GLU A 175 27.40 5.72 8.43
C GLU A 175 26.01 5.92 7.81
N VAL A 176 25.84 5.48 6.58
CA VAL A 176 24.52 5.41 5.93
C VAL A 176 23.83 4.13 6.40
N ILE A 177 22.74 4.29 7.13
CA ILE A 177 21.93 3.17 7.65
C ILE A 177 21.01 2.65 6.56
N GLY A 178 20.41 3.54 5.78
CA GLY A 178 19.47 3.17 4.74
C GLY A 178 18.85 4.36 4.02
N THR A 179 17.75 4.10 3.32
CA THR A 179 17.00 5.09 2.57
C THR A 179 15.50 4.90 2.77
N ALA A 180 14.72 5.98 2.66
CA ALA A 180 13.27 5.96 2.62
C ALA A 180 12.76 6.83 1.46
N ASP A 181 11.63 6.48 0.87
CA ASP A 181 10.92 7.36 -0.05
C ASP A 181 10.33 8.58 0.69
N GLU A 182 10.11 9.66 -0.06
CA GLU A 182 9.58 10.93 0.47
C GLU A 182 8.24 10.78 1.19
N HIS A 183 7.32 9.98 0.67
CA HIS A 183 5.98 9.80 1.25
C HIS A 183 6.03 9.15 2.63
N ARG A 184 6.95 8.21 2.84
CA ARG A 184 7.16 7.59 4.17
C ARG A 184 8.09 8.37 5.06
N ALA A 185 8.98 9.19 4.50
CA ALA A 185 9.99 9.91 5.26
C ALA A 185 9.36 10.84 6.30
N PHE A 186 8.26 11.53 5.99
CA PHE A 186 7.70 12.49 6.95
C PHE A 186 7.02 11.78 8.12
N ALA A 187 6.38 10.64 7.87
CA ALA A 187 5.73 9.86 8.92
C ALA A 187 6.70 9.03 9.77
N THR A 188 7.88 8.66 9.24
CA THR A 188 8.80 7.73 9.92
C THR A 188 10.16 8.33 10.29
N LEU A 189 10.53 9.45 9.66
CA LEU A 189 11.82 10.14 9.83
C LEU A 189 11.64 11.61 10.26
N HIS A 190 10.47 11.99 10.79
CA HIS A 190 10.32 13.31 11.40
C HIS A 190 11.24 13.47 12.63
N PRO A 191 11.64 14.70 12.98
CA PRO A 191 12.34 14.94 14.24
C PRO A 191 11.55 14.37 15.44
N GLY A 192 12.22 13.62 16.30
CA GLY A 192 11.61 12.93 17.45
C GLY A 192 11.14 11.50 17.16
N ALA A 193 11.08 11.06 15.90
CA ALA A 193 10.66 9.70 15.55
C ALA A 193 11.64 8.63 16.07
N VAL A 194 11.12 7.49 16.49
CA VAL A 194 11.89 6.26 16.72
C VAL A 194 11.84 5.44 15.44
N TYR A 195 12.98 5.39 14.74
CA TYR A 195 13.18 4.61 13.53
C TYR A 195 13.79 3.26 13.86
N LEU A 196 13.14 2.18 13.44
CA LEU A 196 13.62 0.81 13.63
C LEU A 196 14.31 0.33 12.35
N HIS A 197 15.56 -0.11 12.45
CA HIS A 197 16.30 -0.69 11.34
C HIS A 197 16.93 -2.02 11.76
N MET A 198 16.50 -3.13 11.17
CA MET A 198 17.03 -4.47 11.45
C MET A 198 17.00 -4.85 12.95
N GLY A 199 16.01 -4.34 13.69
CA GLY A 199 15.86 -4.57 15.13
C GLY A 199 16.64 -3.58 16.01
N GLU A 200 17.50 -2.74 15.43
CA GLU A 200 18.15 -1.65 16.14
C GLU A 200 17.29 -0.39 16.11
N GLN A 201 17.20 0.29 17.25
CA GLN A 201 16.41 1.51 17.40
C GLN A 201 17.29 2.74 17.22
N PHE A 202 16.77 3.72 16.47
CA PHE A 202 17.41 5.00 16.24
C PHE A 202 16.42 6.13 16.53
N LEU A 203 16.87 7.14 17.26
CA LEU A 203 16.10 8.36 17.45
C LEU A 203 16.47 9.38 16.37
N VAL A 204 15.46 9.84 15.64
CA VAL A 204 15.64 10.82 14.58
C VAL A 204 15.77 12.20 15.18
N ARG A 205 16.91 12.86 14.94
CA ARG A 205 17.21 14.19 15.49
C ARG A 205 16.81 15.30 14.55
N GLU A 206 17.11 15.14 13.28
CA GLU A 206 16.92 16.17 12.27
C GLU A 206 16.49 15.53 10.96
N LEU A 207 15.53 16.17 10.27
CA LEU A 207 15.11 15.84 8.92
C LEU A 207 15.37 17.05 8.01
N HIS A 208 16.38 16.96 7.14
CA HIS A 208 16.71 18.00 6.18
C HIS A 208 16.01 17.75 4.85
N LEU A 209 14.85 18.38 4.67
CA LEU A 209 14.00 18.26 3.48
C LEU A 209 14.75 18.58 2.18
N SER A 210 15.41 19.74 2.12
CA SER A 210 16.12 20.18 0.90
C SER A 210 17.32 19.31 0.52
N ARG A 211 17.87 18.56 1.48
CA ARG A 211 19.02 17.68 1.24
C ARG A 211 18.60 16.22 1.07
N GLY A 212 17.36 15.86 1.39
CA GLY A 212 16.93 14.47 1.46
C GLY A 212 17.75 13.67 2.47
N VAL A 213 18.00 14.21 3.67
CA VAL A 213 18.81 13.52 4.71
C VAL A 213 18.12 13.54 6.06
N ALA A 214 17.95 12.37 6.67
CA ALA A 214 17.56 12.20 8.06
C ALA A 214 18.78 11.85 8.91
N ALA A 215 19.09 12.68 9.91
CA ALA A 215 20.17 12.43 10.85
C ALA A 215 19.63 11.73 12.09
N VAL A 216 20.17 10.54 12.40
CA VAL A 216 19.69 9.69 13.47
C VAL A 216 20.81 9.33 14.45
N GLU A 217 20.44 8.98 15.67
CA GLU A 217 21.36 8.50 16.71
C GLU A 217 20.86 7.17 17.26
N SER A 218 21.77 6.23 17.54
CA SER A 218 21.38 4.98 18.19
C SER A 218 20.78 5.27 19.57
N ALA A 219 19.64 4.64 19.85
CA ALA A 219 18.90 4.78 21.08
C ALA A 219 18.26 3.45 21.46
N ASP A 220 17.76 3.31 22.69
CA ASP A 220 16.96 2.16 23.11
C ASP A 220 15.81 2.65 24.00
N PRO A 221 14.85 3.42 23.43
CA PRO A 221 13.69 3.87 24.18
C PRO A 221 12.77 2.68 24.51
N ASP A 222 12.09 2.77 25.63
CA ASP A 222 10.99 1.87 26.03
C ASP A 222 9.65 2.26 25.37
N TYR A 223 9.69 3.17 24.40
CA TYR A 223 8.56 3.69 23.65
C TYR A 223 8.82 3.67 22.14
N TYR A 224 7.74 3.66 21.37
CA TYR A 224 7.77 3.87 19.92
C TYR A 224 6.96 5.13 19.56
N THR A 225 7.15 5.63 18.34
CA THR A 225 6.43 6.82 17.85
C THR A 225 5.43 6.44 16.78
N GLN A 226 4.31 7.16 16.75
CA GLN A 226 3.32 7.09 15.69
C GLN A 226 2.99 8.51 15.22
N ALA A 227 3.17 8.77 13.92
CA ALA A 227 2.82 10.05 13.32
C ALA A 227 1.31 10.33 13.37
N ARG A 228 0.98 11.62 13.41
CA ARG A 228 -0.36 12.17 13.21
C ARG A 228 -0.34 12.96 11.93
N ASP A 229 -1.19 12.57 11.01
CA ASP A 229 -1.35 13.19 9.71
C ASP A 229 -2.79 13.65 9.49
N VAL A 230 -2.93 14.65 8.62
CA VAL A 230 -4.20 15.09 8.06
C VAL A 230 -4.12 14.85 6.56
N THR A 231 -5.13 14.17 6.04
CA THR A 231 -5.23 13.83 4.62
C THR A 231 -6.46 14.50 4.03
N ASP A 232 -6.26 15.27 2.97
CA ASP A 232 -7.30 15.78 2.11
C ASP A 232 -7.24 15.08 0.74
N ILE A 233 -8.38 14.94 0.08
CA ILE A 233 -8.47 14.33 -1.26
C ILE A 233 -9.40 15.15 -2.14
N GLU A 234 -9.01 15.35 -3.39
CA GLU A 234 -9.76 16.07 -4.42
C GLU A 234 -9.91 15.21 -5.67
N ILE A 235 -11.09 15.22 -6.28
CA ILE A 235 -11.33 14.52 -7.56
C ILE A 235 -10.83 15.41 -8.69
N VAL A 236 -9.78 14.96 -9.38
CA VAL A 236 -9.23 15.65 -10.56
C VAL A 236 -10.06 15.31 -11.79
N GLU A 237 -10.38 14.02 -11.97
CA GLU A 237 -11.13 13.52 -13.13
C GLU A 237 -11.78 12.17 -12.80
N GLU A 238 -13.06 12.02 -13.13
CA GLU A 238 -13.70 10.70 -13.18
C GLU A 238 -13.54 10.11 -14.59
N LEU A 239 -12.93 8.92 -14.67
CA LEU A 239 -12.71 8.21 -15.94
C LEU A 239 -13.84 7.23 -16.25
N GLU A 240 -14.28 6.49 -15.24
CA GLU A 240 -15.32 5.47 -15.37
C GLU A 240 -16.20 5.46 -14.13
N GLY A 241 -17.50 5.22 -14.33
CA GLY A 241 -18.46 5.14 -13.23
C GLY A 241 -19.65 4.26 -13.58
N TRP A 242 -20.18 3.58 -12.58
CA TRP A 242 -21.41 2.79 -12.65
C TRP A 242 -22.10 2.75 -11.29
N SER A 243 -23.24 2.06 -11.18
CA SER A 243 -24.02 2.01 -9.94
C SER A 243 -24.15 0.59 -9.41
N LEU A 244 -23.67 0.36 -8.19
CA LEU A 244 -23.93 -0.85 -7.42
C LEU A 244 -25.20 -0.65 -6.61
N GLY A 245 -26.33 -1.07 -7.20
CA GLY A 245 -27.65 -0.77 -6.65
C GLY A 245 -27.89 0.74 -6.58
N ASP A 246 -27.97 1.27 -5.37
CA ASP A 246 -28.18 2.70 -5.10
C ASP A 246 -26.89 3.51 -4.92
N VAL A 247 -25.73 2.86 -4.92
CA VAL A 247 -24.42 3.44 -4.60
C VAL A 247 -23.65 3.69 -5.89
N GLY A 248 -23.07 4.87 -6.05
CA GLY A 248 -22.19 5.15 -7.19
C GLY A 248 -20.81 4.54 -6.93
N VAL A 249 -20.27 3.85 -7.93
CA VAL A 249 -18.90 3.33 -7.95
C VAL A 249 -18.18 4.05 -9.07
N SER A 250 -17.09 4.74 -8.75
CA SER A 250 -16.32 5.52 -9.70
C SER A 250 -14.83 5.17 -9.62
N PHE A 251 -14.12 5.42 -10.72
CA PHE A 251 -12.68 5.30 -10.86
C PHE A 251 -12.12 6.49 -11.63
N GLY A 252 -10.96 6.98 -11.22
CA GLY A 252 -10.32 8.11 -11.89
C GLY A 252 -9.12 8.69 -11.16
N SER A 253 -8.73 9.89 -11.58
CA SER A 253 -7.61 10.64 -11.02
C SER A 253 -8.02 11.43 -9.78
N VAL A 254 -7.18 11.37 -8.75
CA VAL A 254 -7.32 12.16 -7.53
C VAL A 254 -6.01 12.87 -7.18
N LEU A 255 -6.13 13.97 -6.45
CA LEU A 255 -5.01 14.62 -5.77
C LEU A 255 -5.17 14.39 -4.27
N VAL A 256 -4.24 13.65 -3.68
CA VAL A 256 -4.17 13.41 -2.24
C VAL A 256 -3.15 14.38 -1.65
N THR A 257 -3.52 15.06 -0.57
CA THR A 257 -2.65 15.97 0.16
C THR A 257 -2.50 15.47 1.59
N ASP A 258 -1.31 14.99 1.93
CA ASP A 258 -0.99 14.47 3.26
C ASP A 258 -0.09 15.46 4.01
N GLN A 259 -0.41 15.77 5.27
CA GLN A 259 0.43 16.59 6.12
C GLN A 259 0.62 15.95 7.49
N VAL A 260 1.88 15.63 7.83
CA VAL A 260 2.24 15.23 9.19
C VAL A 260 2.24 16.45 10.11
N VAL A 261 1.24 16.52 10.99
CA VAL A 261 0.99 17.65 11.92
C VAL A 261 1.49 17.38 13.33
N GLY A 262 1.90 16.15 13.63
CA GLY A 262 2.41 15.78 14.95
C GLY A 262 2.79 14.32 15.05
N PHE A 263 3.09 13.86 16.26
CA PHE A 263 3.26 12.46 16.59
C PHE A 263 2.97 12.21 18.06
N VAL A 264 2.68 10.95 18.39
CA VAL A 264 2.53 10.48 19.78
C VAL A 264 3.65 9.51 20.13
N ARG A 265 4.11 9.56 21.39
CA ARG A 265 4.98 8.53 21.97
C ARG A 265 4.14 7.53 22.74
N LYS A 266 4.33 6.24 22.46
CA LYS A 266 3.59 5.14 23.09
C LYS A 266 4.54 4.14 23.72
N LEU A 267 4.26 3.74 24.96
CA LEU A 267 5.05 2.70 25.63
C LEU A 267 4.96 1.38 24.87
N VAL A 268 6.10 0.74 24.61
CA VAL A 268 6.14 -0.58 23.93
C VAL A 268 5.41 -1.65 24.74
N SER A 269 5.45 -1.56 26.08
CA SER A 269 4.86 -2.55 26.97
C SER A 269 3.33 -2.49 27.07
N THR A 270 2.74 -1.31 26.97
CA THR A 270 1.30 -1.10 27.24
C THR A 270 0.53 -0.46 26.09
N ASN A 271 1.22 0.07 25.06
CA ASN A 271 0.66 0.93 24.02
C ASN A 271 0.01 2.23 24.53
N GLU A 272 0.20 2.57 25.81
CA GLU A 272 -0.32 3.81 26.38
C GLU A 272 0.42 5.02 25.82
N VAL A 273 -0.35 6.06 25.47
CA VAL A 273 0.19 7.34 25.01
C VAL A 273 0.85 8.05 26.19
N MET A 274 2.14 8.31 26.07
CA MET A 274 2.94 9.06 27.03
C MET A 274 2.72 10.55 26.86
N ASP A 275 2.83 11.01 25.62
CA ASP A 275 2.63 12.40 25.22
C ASP A 275 2.40 12.52 23.72
N GLU A 276 2.14 13.76 23.31
CA GLU A 276 1.92 14.18 21.93
C GLU A 276 2.74 15.45 21.67
N GLU A 277 3.40 15.49 20.52
CA GLU A 277 4.17 16.64 20.06
C GLU A 277 3.68 17.10 18.69
N THR A 278 3.52 18.40 18.51
CA THR A 278 3.12 19.00 17.23
C THR A 278 4.32 19.19 16.32
N LEU A 279 4.13 18.96 15.02
CA LEU A 279 5.13 19.15 13.98
C LEU A 279 4.62 20.16 12.94
N ALA A 280 5.56 20.82 12.27
CA ALA A 280 5.29 21.77 11.19
C ALA A 280 5.94 21.30 9.89
N LEU A 281 5.70 20.03 9.52
CA LEU A 281 6.16 19.51 8.24
C LEU A 281 5.27 20.03 7.09
N PRO A 282 5.85 20.29 5.91
CA PRO A 282 5.06 20.75 4.77
C PRO A 282 4.13 19.65 4.27
N PRO A 283 2.99 20.01 3.66
CA PRO A 283 2.13 19.04 2.99
C PRO A 283 2.84 18.39 1.80
N GLN A 284 2.51 17.12 1.56
CA GLN A 284 2.97 16.33 0.43
C GLN A 284 1.77 16.08 -0.48
N HIS A 285 1.98 16.22 -1.78
CA HIS A 285 0.93 16.05 -2.78
C HIS A 285 1.20 14.82 -3.63
N LEU A 286 0.20 13.95 -3.73
CA LEU A 286 0.23 12.72 -4.50
C LEU A 286 -0.92 12.75 -5.51
N GLN A 287 -0.59 12.96 -6.78
CA GLN A 287 -1.55 12.74 -7.87
C GLN A 287 -1.52 11.27 -8.29
N THR A 288 -2.63 10.56 -8.08
CA THR A 288 -2.72 9.10 -8.22
C THR A 288 -4.09 8.68 -8.77
N ARG A 289 -4.31 7.37 -8.91
CA ARG A 289 -5.61 6.78 -9.26
C ARG A 289 -6.32 6.28 -8.01
N ALA A 290 -7.64 6.43 -8.01
CA ALA A 290 -8.49 5.96 -6.94
C ALA A 290 -9.77 5.31 -7.47
N LEU A 291 -10.31 4.39 -6.68
CA LEU A 291 -11.72 4.01 -6.72
C LEU A 291 -12.44 4.73 -5.59
N TRP A 292 -13.70 5.10 -5.80
CA TRP A 292 -14.52 5.64 -4.72
C TRP A 292 -15.98 5.23 -4.79
N LEU A 293 -16.59 5.14 -3.61
CA LEU A 293 -18.00 4.83 -3.42
C LEU A 293 -18.73 6.08 -2.96
N THR A 294 -19.71 6.55 -3.75
CA THR A 294 -20.61 7.63 -3.34
C THR A 294 -21.90 7.04 -2.78
N ILE A 295 -22.14 7.26 -1.48
CA ILE A 295 -23.20 6.60 -0.73
C ILE A 295 -24.32 7.62 -0.45
N PRO A 296 -25.50 7.49 -1.10
CA PRO A 296 -26.60 8.42 -0.85
C PRO A 296 -27.20 8.26 0.54
N GLY A 297 -27.74 9.35 1.10
CA GLY A 297 -28.37 9.36 2.43
C GLY A 297 -29.50 8.33 2.62
N ARG A 298 -30.18 7.92 1.54
CA ARG A 298 -31.18 6.83 1.60
C ARG A 298 -30.58 5.47 1.96
N VAL A 299 -29.36 5.18 1.49
CA VAL A 299 -28.64 3.93 1.80
C VAL A 299 -28.20 3.95 3.27
N ILE A 300 -27.67 5.09 3.73
CA ILE A 300 -27.29 5.30 5.14
C ILE A 300 -28.49 5.15 6.07
N SER A 301 -29.63 5.72 5.68
CA SER A 301 -30.89 5.60 6.43
C SER A 301 -31.39 4.16 6.48
N LYS A 302 -31.31 3.42 5.36
CA LYS A 302 -31.64 1.99 5.29
C LYS A 302 -30.72 1.14 6.17
N ALA A 303 -29.45 1.53 6.30
CA ALA A 303 -28.49 0.92 7.21
C ALA A 303 -28.72 1.27 8.70
N ALA A 304 -29.69 2.14 9.02
CA ALA A 304 -29.93 2.64 10.37
C ALA A 304 -28.67 3.22 11.05
N VAL A 305 -27.73 3.76 10.26
CA VAL A 305 -26.51 4.40 10.78
C VAL A 305 -26.81 5.85 11.14
N THR A 306 -26.60 6.21 12.40
CA THR A 306 -26.85 7.58 12.86
C THR A 306 -25.74 8.54 12.41
N PRO A 307 -26.01 9.86 12.34
CA PRO A 307 -24.98 10.85 12.00
C PRO A 307 -23.73 10.80 12.89
N ARG A 308 -23.88 10.38 14.16
CA ARG A 308 -22.77 10.22 15.10
C ARG A 308 -21.91 8.99 14.79
N GLN A 309 -22.51 7.92 14.28
CA GLN A 309 -21.83 6.67 13.95
C GLN A 309 -21.21 6.70 12.54
N LEU A 310 -21.77 7.52 11.64
CA LEU A 310 -21.38 7.56 10.24
C LEU A 310 -19.87 7.69 10.02
N PRO A 311 -19.13 8.62 10.68
CA PRO A 311 -17.67 8.71 10.50
C PRO A 311 -16.95 7.41 10.86
N GLY A 312 -17.32 6.78 11.98
CA GLY A 312 -16.73 5.51 12.40
C GLY A 312 -17.12 4.33 11.51
N ALA A 313 -18.32 4.36 10.92
CA ALA A 313 -18.82 3.32 10.03
C ALA A 313 -18.07 3.29 8.70
N ILE A 314 -17.91 4.46 8.06
CA ILE A 314 -17.21 4.57 6.78
C ILE A 314 -15.71 4.32 6.92
N HIS A 315 -15.10 4.78 8.01
CA HIS A 315 -13.68 4.59 8.29
C HIS A 315 -13.35 3.13 8.58
N ALA A 316 -14.20 2.43 9.35
CA ALA A 316 -14.05 1.00 9.58
C ALA A 316 -14.26 0.16 8.31
N ALA A 317 -15.20 0.56 7.44
CA ALA A 317 -15.42 -0.10 6.15
C ALA A 317 -14.22 0.11 5.20
N GLU A 318 -13.66 1.32 5.15
CA GLU A 318 -12.47 1.65 4.37
C GLU A 318 -11.25 0.82 4.81
N HIS A 319 -10.94 0.81 6.11
CA HIS A 319 -9.83 0.02 6.66
C HIS A 319 -9.94 -1.46 6.31
N ALA A 320 -11.13 -2.04 6.52
CA ALA A 320 -11.37 -3.45 6.24
C ALA A 320 -11.24 -3.75 4.74
N ALA A 321 -11.75 -2.86 3.88
CA ALA A 321 -11.64 -3.02 2.43
C ALA A 321 -10.18 -2.91 1.95
N ILE A 322 -9.38 -1.97 2.46
CA ILE A 322 -7.95 -1.88 2.15
C ILE A 322 -7.21 -3.14 2.63
N GLY A 323 -7.52 -3.60 3.85
CA GLY A 323 -6.94 -4.83 4.40
C GLY A 323 -7.21 -6.08 3.56
N LEU A 324 -8.34 -6.10 2.84
CA LEU A 324 -8.73 -7.20 1.96
C LEU A 324 -8.42 -6.96 0.47
N MET A 325 -7.88 -5.81 0.08
CA MET A 325 -7.48 -5.57 -1.31
C MET A 325 -6.53 -6.63 -1.89
N PRO A 326 -5.62 -7.26 -1.10
CA PRO A 326 -4.79 -8.35 -1.60
C PRO A 326 -5.57 -9.58 -2.13
N LEU A 327 -6.86 -9.74 -1.78
CA LEU A 327 -7.73 -10.77 -2.38
C LEU A 327 -8.08 -10.50 -3.85
N ILE A 328 -7.94 -9.24 -4.28
CA ILE A 328 -8.39 -8.71 -5.58
C ILE A 328 -7.19 -8.39 -6.48
N ALA A 329 -6.13 -7.85 -5.90
CA ALA A 329 -4.94 -7.39 -6.59
C ALA A 329 -3.69 -7.84 -5.86
N THR A 330 -2.64 -8.20 -6.60
CA THR A 330 -1.33 -8.50 -6.02
C THR A 330 -0.71 -7.21 -5.46
N CYS A 331 -0.90 -6.98 -4.16
CA CYS A 331 -0.44 -5.77 -3.48
C CYS A 331 -0.25 -6.04 -1.98
N ASP A 332 0.47 -5.15 -1.31
CA ASP A 332 0.44 -4.99 0.13
C ASP A 332 -0.51 -3.82 0.50
N ARG A 333 -1.07 -3.82 1.72
CA ARG A 333 -1.82 -2.66 2.23
C ARG A 333 -1.01 -1.36 2.25
N TRP A 334 0.32 -1.45 2.30
CA TRP A 334 1.21 -0.30 2.22
C TRP A 334 1.14 0.38 0.85
N ASP A 335 0.78 -0.35 -0.20
CA ASP A 335 0.64 0.13 -1.58
C ASP A 335 -0.65 0.95 -1.82
N LEU A 336 -1.49 1.10 -0.79
CA LEU A 336 -2.80 1.75 -0.86
C LEU A 336 -2.96 2.80 0.25
N GLY A 337 -3.64 3.89 -0.06
CA GLY A 337 -4.19 4.82 0.93
C GLY A 337 -5.71 4.81 0.90
N GLY A 338 -6.30 5.46 1.89
CA GLY A 338 -7.74 5.54 2.07
C GLY A 338 -8.16 6.85 2.69
N VAL A 339 -9.31 7.35 2.24
CA VAL A 339 -9.95 8.53 2.83
C VAL A 339 -11.45 8.30 2.84
N SER A 340 -12.09 8.53 3.98
CA SER A 340 -13.53 8.43 4.11
C SER A 340 -14.09 9.66 4.77
N THR A 341 -15.09 10.24 4.13
CA THR A 341 -15.73 11.48 4.58
C THR A 341 -17.25 11.36 4.59
N PRO A 342 -17.92 11.78 5.68
CA PRO A 342 -19.38 11.84 5.73
C PRO A 342 -19.99 12.75 4.66
N LEU A 343 -19.24 13.77 4.19
CA LEU A 343 -19.68 14.69 3.16
C LEU A 343 -18.45 15.20 2.38
N HIS A 344 -18.20 14.62 1.21
CA HIS A 344 -17.10 15.06 0.36
C HIS A 344 -17.47 16.35 -0.40
N PRO A 345 -16.59 17.36 -0.48
CA PRO A 345 -16.86 18.61 -1.18
C PRO A 345 -17.25 18.42 -2.65
N ASP A 346 -16.54 17.56 -3.39
CA ASP A 346 -16.75 17.39 -4.83
C ASP A 346 -18.00 16.57 -5.17
N THR A 347 -18.34 15.57 -4.34
CA THR A 347 -19.47 14.67 -4.63
C THR A 347 -20.76 15.14 -3.95
N GLY A 348 -20.66 15.97 -2.91
CA GLY A 348 -21.79 16.37 -2.06
C GLY A 348 -22.43 15.21 -1.29
N LEU A 349 -21.74 14.05 -1.21
CA LEU A 349 -22.24 12.82 -0.60
C LEU A 349 -21.21 12.21 0.35
N THR A 350 -21.65 11.26 1.17
CA THR A 350 -20.73 10.39 1.91
C THR A 350 -19.91 9.59 0.94
N THR A 351 -18.58 9.67 1.04
CA THR A 351 -17.67 9.05 0.09
C THR A 351 -16.56 8.28 0.79
N ILE A 352 -16.28 7.07 0.30
CA ILE A 352 -15.12 6.27 0.69
C ILE A 352 -14.20 6.15 -0.52
N PHE A 353 -12.95 6.56 -0.37
CA PHE A 353 -11.90 6.46 -1.37
C PHE A 353 -10.90 5.38 -0.98
N ILE A 354 -10.44 4.62 -1.97
CA ILE A 354 -9.24 3.78 -1.88
C ILE A 354 -8.37 4.16 -3.07
N HIS A 355 -7.14 4.56 -2.82
CA HIS A 355 -6.23 5.06 -3.85
C HIS A 355 -4.88 4.35 -3.80
N ASP A 356 -4.19 4.34 -4.94
CA ASP A 356 -2.84 3.80 -5.01
C ASP A 356 -1.87 4.76 -4.30
N ALA A 357 -0.87 4.21 -3.60
CA ALA A 357 0.15 4.99 -2.88
C ALA A 357 1.33 5.43 -3.79
N TYR A 358 1.17 5.33 -5.11
CA TYR A 358 2.21 5.63 -6.10
C TYR A 358 1.73 6.72 -7.07
N PRO A 359 2.61 7.68 -7.45
CA PRO A 359 2.25 8.70 -8.44
C PRO A 359 1.76 8.07 -9.75
N GLY A 360 0.63 8.58 -10.25
CA GLY A 360 -0.04 8.07 -11.45
C GLY A 360 -0.80 6.76 -11.28
N GLY A 361 -0.67 6.08 -10.14
CA GLY A 361 -1.29 4.79 -9.86
C GLY A 361 -0.43 3.57 -10.26
N ALA A 362 -0.66 2.46 -9.59
CA ALA A 362 -0.06 1.15 -9.90
C ALA A 362 -1.07 0.19 -10.55
N GLY A 363 -2.33 0.61 -10.69
CA GLY A 363 -3.43 -0.20 -11.23
C GLY A 363 -4.17 -1.03 -10.16
N ILE A 364 -3.80 -0.88 -8.88
CA ILE A 364 -4.40 -1.65 -7.78
C ILE A 364 -5.85 -1.19 -7.55
N SER A 365 -6.06 0.12 -7.47
CA SER A 365 -7.38 0.73 -7.31
C SER A 365 -8.27 0.47 -8.52
N GLU A 366 -7.72 0.42 -9.74
CA GLU A 366 -8.51 0.02 -10.91
C GLU A 366 -8.99 -1.43 -10.78
N ARG A 367 -8.09 -2.35 -10.40
CA ARG A 367 -8.48 -3.76 -10.21
C ARG A 367 -9.53 -3.90 -9.11
N GLY A 368 -9.40 -3.14 -8.03
CA GLY A 368 -10.39 -2.97 -6.97
C GLY A 368 -11.74 -2.50 -7.51
N PHE A 369 -11.76 -1.47 -8.34
CA PHE A 369 -12.96 -0.95 -9.00
C PHE A 369 -13.66 -2.02 -9.86
N ARG A 370 -12.90 -2.77 -10.67
CA ARG A 370 -13.44 -3.86 -11.52
C ARG A 370 -14.06 -5.01 -10.72
N HIS A 371 -13.63 -5.23 -9.48
CA HIS A 371 -14.07 -6.34 -8.63
C HIS A 371 -14.67 -5.86 -7.30
N ILE A 372 -15.21 -4.64 -7.27
CA ILE A 372 -15.64 -3.97 -6.05
C ILE A 372 -16.70 -4.77 -5.28
N GLU A 373 -17.62 -5.45 -5.98
CA GLU A 373 -18.63 -6.28 -5.34
C GLU A 373 -17.99 -7.40 -4.51
N ARG A 374 -17.02 -8.11 -5.10
CA ARG A 374 -16.28 -9.18 -4.40
C ARG A 374 -15.53 -8.61 -3.19
N LEU A 375 -14.88 -7.46 -3.34
CA LEU A 375 -14.17 -6.80 -2.26
C LEU A 375 -15.12 -6.46 -1.10
N LEU A 376 -16.25 -5.83 -1.40
CA LEU A 376 -17.23 -5.42 -0.38
C LEU A 376 -17.91 -6.61 0.30
N HIS A 377 -18.18 -7.69 -0.44
CA HIS A 377 -18.68 -8.94 0.14
C HIS A 377 -17.69 -9.55 1.13
N ALA A 378 -16.42 -9.70 0.75
CA ALA A 378 -15.38 -10.22 1.63
C ALA A 378 -15.16 -9.30 2.85
N THR A 379 -15.26 -7.98 2.64
CA THR A 379 -15.16 -6.97 3.71
C THR A 379 -16.27 -7.15 4.74
N LEU A 380 -17.52 -7.22 4.29
CA LEU A 380 -18.68 -7.44 5.15
C LEU A 380 -18.56 -8.76 5.93
N GLU A 381 -18.15 -9.82 5.26
CA GLU A 381 -18.01 -11.15 5.85
C GLU A 381 -16.94 -11.18 6.94
N THR A 382 -15.75 -10.64 6.67
CA THR A 382 -14.65 -10.53 7.63
C THR A 382 -15.07 -9.76 8.88
N ILE A 383 -15.77 -8.62 8.71
CA ILE A 383 -16.28 -7.84 9.82
C ILE A 383 -17.29 -8.65 10.64
N ARG A 384 -18.21 -9.39 9.99
CA ARG A 384 -19.26 -10.16 10.67
C ARG A 384 -18.73 -11.37 11.43
N GLN A 385 -17.78 -12.10 10.86
CA GLN A 385 -17.24 -13.32 11.44
C GLN A 385 -16.28 -13.05 12.60
N CYS A 386 -15.61 -11.89 12.59
CA CYS A 386 -14.71 -11.51 13.67
C CYS A 386 -15.47 -11.45 15.02
N PRO A 387 -15.01 -12.14 16.09
CA PRO A 387 -15.73 -12.22 17.36
C PRO A 387 -15.65 -10.96 18.23
N CYS A 388 -14.82 -9.97 17.85
CA CYS A 388 -14.67 -8.74 18.62
C CYS A 388 -15.93 -7.86 18.57
N SER A 389 -16.19 -7.06 19.60
CA SER A 389 -17.37 -6.20 19.67
C SER A 389 -17.15 -4.81 19.07
N LEU A 390 -16.00 -4.19 19.35
CA LEU A 390 -15.71 -2.79 19.02
C LEU A 390 -14.88 -2.62 17.74
N GLY A 391 -14.18 -3.67 17.31
CA GLY A 391 -13.18 -3.60 16.24
C GLY A 391 -11.78 -3.96 16.76
N CYS A 392 -11.03 -4.71 15.96
CA CYS A 392 -9.67 -5.15 16.27
C CYS A 392 -8.79 -5.14 15.01
N PRO A 393 -7.47 -5.37 15.13
CA PRO A 393 -6.55 -5.51 13.98
C PRO A 393 -7.06 -6.52 12.95
N SER A 394 -7.64 -7.63 13.40
CA SER A 394 -8.19 -8.68 12.55
C SER A 394 -9.50 -8.34 11.82
N CYS A 395 -10.01 -7.11 11.89
CA CYS A 395 -11.18 -6.71 11.10
C CYS A 395 -11.17 -5.26 10.58
N VAL A 396 -11.13 -4.25 11.46
CA VAL A 396 -11.41 -2.84 11.08
C VAL A 396 -10.32 -1.86 11.51
N GLN A 397 -9.28 -2.31 12.22
CA GLN A 397 -8.16 -1.45 12.57
C GLN A 397 -7.07 -1.54 11.50
N SER A 398 -6.49 -0.39 11.18
CA SER A 398 -5.35 -0.29 10.28
C SER A 398 -4.12 0.18 11.06
N PRO A 399 -2.94 -0.47 10.88
CA PRO A 399 -1.69 0.03 11.44
C PRO A 399 -1.22 1.33 10.77
N LYS A 400 -1.79 1.69 9.61
CA LYS A 400 -1.48 2.92 8.86
C LYS A 400 -2.30 4.14 9.29
N CYS A 401 -3.30 3.97 10.15
CA CYS A 401 -4.25 5.03 10.45
C CYS A 401 -3.58 6.19 11.22
N GLY A 402 -3.39 7.34 10.59
CA GLY A 402 -2.92 8.58 11.20
C GLY A 402 -3.85 9.12 12.28
N ASN A 403 -5.15 8.84 12.14
CA ASN A 403 -6.17 9.14 13.15
C ASN A 403 -6.16 8.16 14.34
N GLY A 404 -5.24 7.18 14.35
CA GLY A 404 -5.04 6.30 15.50
C GLY A 404 -6.18 5.31 15.71
N ASN A 405 -6.89 4.95 14.63
CA ASN A 405 -8.08 4.08 14.64
C ASN A 405 -9.26 4.66 15.43
N GLU A 406 -9.41 5.99 15.44
CA GLU A 406 -10.55 6.67 16.05
C GLU A 406 -11.13 7.78 15.14
N PRO A 407 -12.45 7.83 14.94
CA PRO A 407 -13.46 6.86 15.40
C PRO A 407 -13.50 5.60 14.51
N LEU A 408 -13.90 4.47 15.09
CA LEU A 408 -14.30 3.25 14.38
C LEU A 408 -15.60 2.72 14.98
N ASP A 409 -16.56 2.30 14.14
CA ASP A 409 -17.82 1.68 14.56
C ASP A 409 -18.08 0.42 13.74
N LYS A 410 -17.64 -0.73 14.29
CA LYS A 410 -17.75 -2.04 13.63
C LYS A 410 -19.20 -2.43 13.31
N PRO A 411 -20.17 -2.40 14.25
CA PRO A 411 -21.57 -2.72 13.93
C PRO A 411 -22.17 -1.82 12.85
N ALA A 412 -21.91 -0.51 12.90
CA ALA A 412 -22.43 0.43 11.91
C ALA A 412 -21.78 0.22 10.54
N ALA A 413 -20.48 -0.11 10.48
CA ALA A 413 -19.78 -0.43 9.24
C ALA A 413 -20.38 -1.67 8.55
N ALA A 414 -20.64 -2.74 9.32
CA ALA A 414 -21.26 -3.94 8.77
C ALA A 414 -22.69 -3.65 8.27
N SER A 415 -23.46 -2.83 9.00
CA SER A 415 -24.82 -2.44 8.57
C SER A 415 -24.78 -1.64 7.28
N LEU A 416 -23.85 -0.69 7.18
CA LEU A 416 -23.63 0.13 6.01
C LEU A 416 -23.25 -0.72 4.80
N LEU A 417 -22.26 -1.61 4.94
CA LEU A 417 -21.81 -2.51 3.88
C LEU A 417 -22.93 -3.43 3.38
N ALA A 418 -23.74 -3.98 4.29
CA ALA A 418 -24.89 -4.78 3.89
C ALA A 418 -25.92 -3.97 3.10
N ALA A 419 -26.18 -2.72 3.50
CA ALA A 419 -27.08 -1.83 2.77
C ALA A 419 -26.52 -1.45 1.39
N ILE A 420 -25.22 -1.20 1.27
CA ILE A 420 -24.51 -0.95 0.00
C ILE A 420 -24.69 -2.15 -0.94
N LEU A 421 -24.51 -3.38 -0.44
CA LEU A 421 -24.67 -4.62 -1.20
C LEU A 421 -26.13 -5.04 -1.43
N GLY A 422 -27.10 -4.26 -0.93
CA GLY A 422 -28.52 -4.60 -1.04
C GLY A 422 -28.96 -5.82 -0.21
N ILE A 423 -28.12 -6.32 0.71
CA ILE A 423 -28.40 -7.45 1.58
C ILE A 423 -29.29 -6.97 2.74
N THR A 424 -30.35 -7.73 3.05
CA THR A 424 -31.19 -7.44 4.21
C THR A 424 -30.39 -7.51 5.51
N TRP A 425 -30.41 -6.42 6.27
CA TRP A 425 -29.86 -6.31 7.61
C TRP A 425 -30.94 -6.64 8.64
N GLY A 426 -30.64 -7.55 9.59
CA GLY A 426 -31.56 -8.03 10.61
C GLY A 426 -30.83 -8.40 11.89
#